data_AF-A0A8X6LFN3-F1
#
_entry.id   AF-A0A8X6LFN3-F1
#
_cell.length_a   1.000
_cell.length_b   1.000
_cell.length_c   1.000
_cell.angle_alpha   90.00
_cell.angle_beta   90.00
_cell.angle_gamma   90.00
#
_symmetry.space_group_name_H-M   'P 1'
#
loop_
_entity.id
_entity.type
_entity.pdbx_description
1 polymer ?
#
loop_
_entity_poly.entity_id
_entity_poly.type
_entity_poly.pdbx_seq_one_letter_code
_entity_poly.pdbx_strand_id
1 'polypeptide(L)'
;MKVPSSVIAHTLFAAYNHALEFKDVAFSFSEGSPQFNIRVSKNTFIITPMSEENLELNSQSSKKLIESLQSEKNIYDCIVEENTIKVIVHSEIHQAINLIIKSLIKSRLLAKEEEGKFKEKLRQLAFKDQAFVEYSSIKTISRYPHNHPLRKHESVTKDIENILCDFIANENSEFAIERLNRLSSAVSPDTPRIITKTIDKLIKFH
;
A
#
# COMPACT_ATOMS: atom_id res chain seq x y z
N MET A 1 7.06 6.23 -38.63
CA MET A 1 8.19 5.51 -38.00
C MET A 1 7.63 4.36 -37.17
N LYS A 2 8.10 3.11 -37.39
CA LYS A 2 7.74 1.98 -36.51
C LYS A 2 8.60 2.07 -35.26
N VAL A 3 7.97 2.20 -34.10
CA VAL A 3 8.69 2.16 -32.81
C VAL A 3 9.31 0.77 -32.68
N PRO A 4 10.63 0.64 -32.47
CA PRO A 4 11.27 -0.66 -32.33
C PRO A 4 10.66 -1.44 -31.16
N SER A 5 10.43 -2.74 -31.33
CA SER A 5 9.88 -3.63 -30.30
C SER A 5 10.75 -3.63 -29.02
N SER A 6 12.05 -3.34 -29.12
CA SER A 6 12.94 -3.13 -27.97
C SER A 6 12.61 -1.87 -27.16
N VAL A 7 12.18 -0.79 -27.82
CA VAL A 7 11.75 0.46 -27.16
C VAL A 7 10.41 0.24 -26.46
N ILE A 8 9.46 -0.46 -27.10
CA ILE A 8 8.18 -0.82 -26.48
C ILE A 8 8.41 -1.74 -25.28
N ALA A 9 9.26 -2.76 -25.42
CA ALA A 9 9.61 -3.66 -24.31
C ALA A 9 10.31 -2.90 -23.18
N HIS A 10 11.23 -1.98 -23.47
CA HIS A 10 11.91 -1.20 -22.44
C HIS A 10 10.98 -0.20 -21.74
N THR A 11 10.04 0.41 -22.47
CA THR A 11 9.00 1.28 -21.89
C THR A 11 8.00 0.49 -21.06
N LEU A 12 7.60 -0.71 -21.48
CA LEU A 12 6.76 -1.62 -20.69
C LEU A 12 7.50 -2.13 -19.45
N PHE A 13 8.78 -2.48 -19.58
CA PHE A 13 9.63 -2.92 -18.47
C PHE A 13 9.92 -1.77 -17.50
N ALA A 14 10.12 -0.55 -18.00
CA ALA A 14 10.25 0.65 -17.19
C ALA A 14 8.93 0.97 -16.49
N ALA A 15 7.78 0.90 -17.17
CA ALA A 15 6.46 1.09 -16.56
C ALA A 15 6.15 0.00 -15.50
N TYR A 16 6.52 -1.25 -15.76
CA TYR A 16 6.37 -2.38 -14.84
C TYR A 16 7.27 -2.23 -13.61
N ASN A 17 8.54 -1.84 -13.81
CA ASN A 17 9.46 -1.50 -12.71
C ASN A 17 9.02 -0.24 -11.94
N HIS A 18 8.39 0.72 -12.62
CA HIS A 18 7.89 1.96 -12.01
C HIS A 18 6.56 1.78 -11.27
N ALA A 19 5.77 0.76 -11.60
CA ALA A 19 4.49 0.50 -10.94
C ALA A 19 4.65 0.23 -9.43
N LEU A 20 5.76 -0.41 -9.05
CA LEU A 20 6.18 -0.54 -7.65
C LEU A 20 6.78 0.77 -7.12
N GLU A 21 7.50 1.56 -7.94
CA GLU A 21 8.23 2.76 -7.48
C GLU A 21 7.38 4.01 -7.17
N PHE A 22 6.10 4.03 -7.54
CA PHE A 22 5.18 5.09 -7.10
C PHE A 22 4.88 4.94 -5.60
N LYS A 23 5.57 5.75 -4.79
CA LYS A 23 5.31 5.92 -3.33
C LYS A 23 3.89 6.40 -3.02
N ASP A 24 3.20 6.93 -4.02
CA ASP A 24 1.92 7.60 -3.88
C ASP A 24 0.82 6.60 -4.24
N VAL A 25 0.39 5.84 -3.24
CA VAL A 25 -0.76 4.95 -3.38
C VAL A 25 -2.01 5.72 -2.99
N ALA A 26 -2.72 6.29 -3.97
CA ALA A 26 -3.96 7.03 -3.75
C ALA A 26 -5.11 6.32 -4.47
N PHE A 27 -6.26 6.23 -3.81
CA PHE A 27 -7.50 5.80 -4.45
C PHE A 27 -8.52 6.93 -4.50
N SER A 28 -9.14 7.05 -5.67
CA SER A 28 -10.27 7.93 -5.93
C SER A 28 -11.53 7.09 -6.16
N PHE A 29 -12.58 7.36 -5.38
CA PHE A 29 -13.95 6.88 -5.52
C PHE A 29 -14.78 7.79 -6.44
N SER A 30 -15.10 7.31 -7.65
CA SER A 30 -16.25 7.79 -8.42
C SER A 30 -17.43 6.83 -8.25
N GLU A 31 -18.66 7.33 -8.44
CA GLU A 31 -19.95 6.64 -8.26
C GLU A 31 -20.53 6.63 -6.82
N GLY A 32 -20.49 7.78 -6.15
CA GLY A 32 -21.55 8.11 -5.17
C GLY A 32 -21.20 8.17 -3.69
N SER A 33 -19.97 7.88 -3.25
CA SER A 33 -19.35 8.21 -1.93
C SER A 33 -17.98 7.51 -1.80
N PRO A 34 -16.93 8.05 -1.13
CA PRO A 34 -16.69 9.40 -0.57
C PRO A 34 -15.85 10.32 -1.48
N GLN A 35 -15.94 11.63 -1.27
CA GLN A 35 -15.26 12.65 -2.10
C GLN A 35 -13.79 12.95 -1.72
N PHE A 36 -13.13 12.02 -1.05
CA PHE A 36 -11.74 12.17 -0.59
C PHE A 36 -10.90 10.98 -1.04
N ASN A 37 -9.62 11.25 -1.27
CA ASN A 37 -8.60 10.24 -1.48
C ASN A 37 -8.00 9.85 -0.14
N ILE A 38 -7.74 8.54 0.04
CA ILE A 38 -6.88 8.07 1.12
C ILE A 38 -5.62 7.50 0.52
N ARG A 39 -4.49 7.95 1.06
CA ARG A 39 -3.18 7.39 0.82
C ARG A 39 -2.62 6.76 2.08
N VAL A 40 -1.95 5.63 1.94
CA VAL A 40 -1.19 5.00 3.03
C VAL A 40 0.29 5.18 2.75
N SER A 41 1.03 5.64 3.75
CA SER A 41 2.49 5.66 3.72
C SER A 41 3.03 5.24 5.07
N LYS A 42 3.66 4.07 5.11
CA LYS A 42 4.11 3.40 6.34
C LYS A 42 2.95 3.30 7.35
N ASN A 43 3.06 4.03 8.45
CA ASN A 43 2.08 4.10 9.52
C ASN A 43 1.22 5.36 9.47
N THR A 44 1.17 6.05 8.33
CA THR A 44 0.41 7.30 8.17
C THR A 44 -0.67 7.11 7.11
N PHE A 45 -1.91 7.42 7.48
CA PHE A 45 -3.03 7.54 6.54
C PHE A 45 -3.23 9.03 6.23
N ILE A 46 -3.16 9.39 4.97
CA ILE A 46 -3.27 10.76 4.48
C ILE A 46 -4.59 10.86 3.74
N ILE A 47 -5.51 11.67 4.26
CA ILE A 47 -6.83 11.92 3.68
C ILE A 47 -6.79 13.30 3.04
N THR A 48 -7.07 13.36 1.75
CA THR A 48 -7.12 14.62 0.98
C THR A 48 -8.43 14.71 0.21
N PRO A 49 -8.94 15.92 -0.09
CA PRO A 49 -10.02 16.07 -1.05
C PRO A 49 -9.67 15.46 -2.40
N MET A 50 -10.70 15.08 -3.16
CA MET A 50 -10.57 14.86 -4.61
C MET A 50 -10.54 16.14 -5.43
N SER A 51 -11.21 17.19 -4.94
CA SER A 51 -11.19 18.54 -5.49
C SER A 51 -11.34 19.54 -4.35
N GLU A 52 -10.96 20.79 -4.55
CA GLU A 52 -11.05 21.83 -3.51
C GLU A 52 -12.46 21.95 -2.88
N GLU A 53 -13.50 21.55 -3.61
CA GLU A 53 -14.91 21.59 -3.19
C GLU A 53 -15.35 20.38 -2.34
N ASN A 54 -14.55 19.32 -2.27
CA ASN A 54 -14.99 17.98 -1.85
C ASN A 54 -14.58 17.56 -0.41
N LEU A 55 -13.65 18.27 0.23
CA LEU A 55 -13.32 18.07 1.65
C LEU A 55 -13.20 19.42 2.35
N GLU A 56 -14.34 20.03 2.64
CA GLU A 56 -14.39 21.23 3.46
C GLU A 56 -14.07 20.85 4.92
N LEU A 57 -12.84 21.12 5.38
CA LEU A 57 -12.43 20.81 6.76
C LEU A 57 -13.25 21.53 7.83
N ASN A 58 -13.84 22.67 7.47
CA ASN A 58 -14.70 23.45 8.36
C ASN A 58 -16.12 22.89 8.50
N SER A 59 -16.51 21.96 7.63
CA SER A 59 -17.82 21.31 7.72
C SER A 59 -17.99 20.53 9.03
N GLN A 60 -19.24 20.36 9.45
CA GLN A 60 -19.56 19.61 10.67
C GLN A 60 -19.06 18.15 10.60
N SER A 61 -19.15 17.53 9.43
CA SER A 61 -18.69 16.17 9.19
C SER A 61 -17.18 16.04 9.35
N SER A 62 -16.40 16.94 8.71
CA SER A 62 -14.93 16.93 8.82
C SER A 62 -14.45 17.21 10.24
N LYS A 63 -15.04 18.18 10.95
CA LYS A 63 -14.73 18.44 12.37
C LYS A 63 -14.98 17.21 13.24
N LYS A 64 -16.12 16.55 13.04
CA LYS A 64 -16.47 15.32 13.77
C LYS A 64 -15.52 14.16 13.45
N LEU A 65 -15.03 14.06 12.22
CA LEU A 65 -13.98 13.10 11.86
C LEU A 65 -12.70 13.38 12.64
N ILE A 66 -12.20 14.62 12.58
CA ILE A 66 -10.95 15.05 13.22
C ILE A 66 -11.02 14.82 14.74
N GLU A 67 -12.10 15.26 15.38
CA GLU A 67 -12.35 15.04 16.81
C GLU A 67 -12.38 13.56 17.17
N SER A 68 -13.06 12.74 16.35
CA SER A 68 -13.12 11.30 16.56
C SER A 68 -11.72 10.69 16.51
N LEU A 69 -10.92 11.02 15.48
CA LEU A 69 -9.57 10.51 15.30
C LEU A 69 -8.62 10.98 16.42
N GLN A 70 -8.69 12.25 16.82
CA GLN A 70 -7.87 12.79 17.93
C GLN A 70 -8.21 12.16 19.29
N SER A 71 -9.43 11.64 19.46
CA SER A 71 -9.86 10.99 20.69
C SER A 71 -9.46 9.51 20.81
N GLU A 72 -8.99 8.89 19.72
CA GLU A 72 -8.64 7.47 19.71
C GLU A 72 -7.22 7.21 20.24
N LYS A 73 -7.12 6.38 21.29
CA LYS A 73 -5.84 6.06 21.96
C LYS A 73 -4.81 5.35 21.08
N ASN A 74 -5.26 4.67 20.01
CA ASN A 74 -4.39 3.93 19.10
C ASN A 74 -3.87 4.80 17.93
N ILE A 75 -4.36 6.04 17.83
CA ILE A 75 -3.83 7.06 16.94
C ILE A 75 -2.74 7.80 17.73
N TYR A 76 -1.53 7.79 17.18
CA TYR A 76 -0.39 8.52 17.76
C TYR A 76 -0.57 10.02 17.62
N ASP A 77 -0.98 10.45 16.42
CA ASP A 77 -1.20 11.85 16.12
C ASP A 77 -2.20 12.01 14.97
N CYS A 78 -2.92 13.12 14.96
CA CYS A 78 -3.84 13.51 13.91
C CYS A 78 -3.57 14.97 13.55
N ILE A 79 -2.78 15.16 12.49
CA ILE A 79 -2.30 16.46 12.03
C ILE A 79 -3.23 16.96 10.93
N VAL A 80 -3.68 18.20 11.05
CA VAL A 80 -4.52 18.87 10.06
C VAL A 80 -3.72 20.00 9.43
N GLU A 81 -3.45 19.91 8.13
CA GLU A 81 -2.67 20.89 7.37
C GLU A 81 -3.43 21.24 6.09
N GLU A 82 -3.77 22.52 5.92
CA GLU A 82 -4.55 23.02 4.77
C GLU A 82 -5.85 22.26 4.57
N ASN A 83 -5.95 21.39 3.55
CA ASN A 83 -7.08 20.51 3.28
C ASN A 83 -6.73 19.02 3.45
N THR A 84 -5.68 18.71 4.21
CA THR A 84 -5.18 17.34 4.42
C THR A 84 -5.31 16.95 5.88
N ILE A 85 -5.77 15.72 6.12
CA ILE A 85 -5.76 15.09 7.44
C ILE A 85 -4.74 13.95 7.41
N LYS A 86 -3.70 14.03 8.24
CA LYS A 86 -2.70 12.98 8.41
C LYS A 86 -2.94 12.26 9.73
N VAL A 87 -3.24 10.98 9.66
CA VAL A 87 -3.48 10.10 10.81
C VAL A 87 -2.28 9.18 10.98
N ILE A 88 -1.49 9.41 12.03
CA ILE A 88 -0.32 8.62 12.37
C ILE A 88 -0.73 7.56 13.38
N VAL A 89 -0.43 6.29 13.12
CA VAL A 89 -0.89 5.17 13.96
C VAL A 89 0.24 4.37 14.59
N HIS A 90 -0.04 3.76 15.73
CA HIS A 90 0.88 2.90 16.48
C HIS A 90 0.98 1.50 15.86
N SER A 91 1.62 1.35 14.69
CA SER A 91 2.00 0.09 14.00
C SER A 91 0.93 -0.98 13.69
N GLU A 92 -0.20 -1.05 14.42
CA GLU A 92 -1.25 -2.07 14.24
C GLU A 92 -2.20 -1.64 13.12
N ILE A 93 -1.75 -1.79 11.88
CA ILE A 93 -2.41 -1.20 10.71
C ILE A 93 -3.85 -1.70 10.51
N HIS A 94 -4.15 -2.97 10.83
CA HIS A 94 -5.52 -3.51 10.76
C HIS A 94 -6.47 -2.87 11.76
N GLN A 95 -5.98 -2.61 12.98
CA GLN A 95 -6.77 -1.93 13.99
C GLN A 95 -6.98 -0.46 13.59
N ALA A 96 -5.94 0.19 13.09
CA ALA A 96 -6.02 1.54 12.53
C ALA A 96 -7.06 1.65 11.40
N ILE A 97 -7.07 0.70 10.45
CA ILE A 97 -8.07 0.64 9.37
C ILE A 97 -9.48 0.58 9.96
N ASN A 98 -9.72 -0.31 10.94
CA ASN A 98 -11.03 -0.40 11.59
C ASN A 98 -11.44 0.92 12.29
N LEU A 99 -10.50 1.61 12.93
CA LEU A 99 -10.76 2.88 13.63
C LEU A 99 -11.06 4.02 12.64
N ILE A 100 -10.31 4.10 11.55
CA ILE A 100 -10.53 5.09 10.49
C ILE A 100 -11.92 4.91 9.89
N ILE A 101 -12.30 3.68 9.54
CA ILE A 101 -13.61 3.35 8.98
C ILE A 101 -14.73 3.73 9.93
N LYS A 102 -14.63 3.34 11.22
CA LYS A 102 -15.61 3.71 12.24
C LYS A 102 -15.75 5.22 12.37
N SER A 103 -14.63 5.95 12.33
CA SER A 103 -14.61 7.41 12.42
C SER A 103 -15.28 8.06 11.20
N LEU A 104 -15.02 7.54 9.99
CA LEU A 104 -15.66 7.99 8.75
C LEU A 104 -17.18 7.74 8.74
N ILE A 105 -17.63 6.58 9.23
CA ILE A 105 -19.07 6.29 9.35
C ILE A 105 -19.72 7.21 10.39
N LYS A 106 -19.07 7.39 11.55
CA LYS A 106 -19.57 8.26 12.63
C LYS A 106 -19.67 9.71 12.20
N SER A 107 -18.77 10.18 11.34
CA SER A 107 -18.78 11.51 10.76
C SER A 107 -19.69 11.65 9.53
N ARG A 108 -20.38 10.58 9.10
CA ARG A 108 -21.22 10.54 7.88
C ARG A 108 -20.43 10.83 6.60
N LEU A 109 -19.13 10.60 6.62
CA LEU A 109 -18.25 10.67 5.46
C LEU A 109 -18.13 9.32 4.73
N LEU A 110 -18.62 8.24 5.34
CA LEU A 110 -18.76 6.93 4.72
C LEU A 110 -20.13 6.34 5.05
N ALA A 111 -20.85 5.88 4.04
CA ALA A 111 -22.11 5.16 4.22
C ALA A 111 -21.83 3.78 4.86
N LYS A 112 -22.70 3.33 5.77
CA LYS A 112 -22.46 2.08 6.53
C LYS A 112 -22.45 0.86 5.62
N GLU A 113 -23.22 0.90 4.54
CA GLU A 113 -23.35 -0.16 3.55
C GLU A 113 -22.03 -0.38 2.79
N GLU A 114 -21.20 0.67 2.69
CA GLU A 114 -19.90 0.63 2.02
C GLU A 114 -18.75 0.15 2.94
N GLU A 115 -19.02 -0.14 4.22
CA GLU A 115 -18.00 -0.50 5.23
C GLU A 115 -17.09 -1.63 4.74
N GLY A 116 -17.67 -2.75 4.27
CA GLY A 116 -16.92 -3.93 3.86
C GLY A 116 -16.01 -3.66 2.65
N LYS A 117 -16.55 -2.99 1.63
CA LYS A 117 -15.81 -2.63 0.41
C LYS A 117 -14.67 -1.67 0.71
N PHE A 118 -14.93 -0.65 1.55
CA PHE A 118 -13.91 0.33 1.93
C PHE A 118 -12.81 -0.28 2.81
N LYS A 119 -13.18 -1.19 3.71
CA LYS A 119 -12.24 -1.95 4.53
C LYS A 119 -11.27 -2.77 3.70
N GLU A 120 -11.79 -3.48 2.72
CA GLU A 120 -10.96 -4.31 1.85
C GLU A 120 -10.00 -3.45 1.00
N LYS A 121 -10.49 -2.34 0.45
CA LYS A 121 -9.65 -1.37 -0.26
C LYS A 121 -8.53 -0.78 0.60
N LEU A 122 -8.82 -0.40 1.86
CA LEU A 122 -7.80 0.10 2.78
C LEU A 122 -6.76 -0.97 3.13
N ARG A 123 -7.15 -2.24 3.19
CA ARG A 123 -6.20 -3.36 3.38
C ARG A 123 -5.29 -3.53 2.17
N GLN A 124 -5.86 -3.50 0.96
CA GLN A 124 -5.09 -3.55 -0.29
C GLN A 124 -4.09 -2.38 -0.36
N LEU A 125 -4.52 -1.17 0.01
CA LEU A 125 -3.66 0.02 0.12
C LEU A 125 -2.47 -0.20 1.03
N ALA A 126 -2.74 -0.63 2.25
CA ALA A 126 -1.72 -0.80 3.26
C ALA A 126 -0.78 -1.98 2.92
N PHE A 127 -1.29 -3.04 2.29
CA PHE A 127 -0.46 -4.12 1.76
C PHE A 127 0.44 -3.62 0.61
N LYS A 128 -0.06 -2.75 -0.27
CA LYS A 128 0.73 -2.16 -1.35
C LYS A 128 1.88 -1.30 -0.85
N ASP A 129 1.65 -0.47 0.17
CA ASP A 129 2.73 0.30 0.81
C ASP A 129 3.77 -0.62 1.46
N GLN A 130 3.33 -1.64 2.19
CA GLN A 130 4.23 -2.63 2.79
C GLN A 130 5.04 -3.40 1.73
N ALA A 131 4.39 -3.84 0.65
CA ALA A 131 5.01 -4.49 -0.51
C ALA A 131 6.12 -3.62 -1.11
N PHE A 132 5.86 -2.34 -1.30
CA PHE A 132 6.85 -1.41 -1.82
C PHE A 132 8.06 -1.25 -0.88
N VAL A 133 7.81 -1.06 0.42
CA VAL A 133 8.86 -0.88 1.43
C VAL A 133 9.76 -2.11 1.48
N GLU A 134 9.18 -3.31 1.55
CA GLU A 134 9.96 -4.53 1.68
C GLU A 134 10.66 -4.92 0.37
N TYR A 135 10.02 -4.73 -0.79
CA TYR A 135 10.67 -4.97 -2.09
C TYR A 135 11.85 -4.02 -2.33
N SER A 136 11.70 -2.75 -1.96
CA SER A 136 12.78 -1.75 -2.10
C SER A 136 14.06 -2.14 -1.36
N SER A 137 13.96 -2.96 -0.31
CA SER A 137 15.12 -3.46 0.43
C SER A 137 15.92 -4.55 -0.31
N ILE A 138 15.31 -5.23 -1.29
CA ILE A 138 15.91 -6.34 -2.02
C ILE A 138 16.01 -6.12 -3.53
N LYS A 139 15.35 -5.10 -4.09
CA LYS A 139 15.29 -4.84 -5.55
C LYS A 139 16.66 -4.60 -6.19
N THR A 140 17.67 -4.21 -5.42
CA THR A 140 19.02 -3.95 -5.92
C THR A 140 19.85 -5.23 -6.09
N ILE A 141 19.39 -6.37 -5.56
CA ILE A 141 20.10 -7.65 -5.67
C ILE A 141 20.31 -8.05 -7.14
N SER A 142 19.31 -7.80 -7.99
CA SER A 142 19.37 -8.02 -9.44
C SER A 142 20.30 -7.05 -10.19
N ARG A 143 20.86 -6.06 -9.49
CA ARG A 143 21.81 -5.07 -10.06
C ARG A 143 23.26 -5.29 -9.58
N TYR A 144 23.49 -6.21 -8.64
CA TYR A 144 24.85 -6.50 -8.18
C TYR A 144 25.70 -7.17 -9.26
N PRO A 145 27.04 -7.00 -9.24
CA PRO A 145 27.95 -7.73 -10.12
C PRO A 145 27.78 -9.26 -10.02
N HIS A 146 28.14 -9.97 -11.09
CA HIS A 146 27.96 -11.44 -11.20
C HIS A 146 28.66 -12.23 -10.07
N ASN A 147 29.78 -11.72 -9.56
CA ASN A 147 30.55 -12.33 -8.48
C ASN A 147 30.06 -11.96 -7.07
N HIS A 148 29.04 -11.10 -6.95
CA HIS A 148 28.54 -10.69 -5.63
C HIS A 148 27.80 -11.86 -4.95
N PRO A 149 28.02 -12.13 -3.65
CA PRO A 149 27.43 -13.28 -2.96
C PRO A 149 25.90 -13.33 -3.00
N LEU A 150 25.23 -12.16 -3.02
CA LEU A 150 23.77 -12.07 -3.11
C LEU A 150 23.23 -12.30 -4.52
N ARG A 151 24.05 -12.16 -5.57
CA ARG A 151 23.59 -12.24 -6.97
C ARG A 151 23.00 -13.61 -7.32
N LYS A 152 23.49 -14.68 -6.68
CA LYS A 152 22.97 -16.04 -6.85
C LYS A 152 21.50 -16.21 -6.41
N HIS A 153 20.94 -15.25 -5.67
CA HIS A 153 19.54 -15.25 -5.23
C HIS A 153 18.62 -14.37 -6.09
N GLU A 154 19.10 -13.89 -7.24
CA GLU A 154 18.33 -13.05 -8.16
C GLU A 154 16.99 -13.70 -8.56
N SER A 155 16.95 -15.02 -8.77
CA SER A 155 15.73 -15.74 -9.11
C SER A 155 14.64 -15.56 -8.05
N VAL A 156 14.98 -15.76 -6.78
CA VAL A 156 14.05 -15.57 -5.65
C VAL A 156 13.54 -14.11 -5.60
N THR A 157 14.43 -13.13 -5.82
CA THR A 157 14.01 -11.73 -5.84
C THR A 157 13.10 -11.38 -7.01
N LYS A 158 13.29 -12.02 -8.18
CA LYS A 158 12.41 -11.89 -9.35
C LYS A 158 11.06 -12.56 -9.12
N ASP A 159 11.03 -13.70 -8.44
CA ASP A 159 9.77 -14.36 -8.08
C ASP A 159 8.94 -13.49 -7.14
N ILE A 160 9.58 -12.83 -6.15
CA ILE A 160 8.91 -11.83 -5.30
C ILE A 160 8.38 -10.67 -6.15
N GLU A 161 9.21 -10.10 -7.02
CA GLU A 161 8.79 -9.01 -7.92
C GLU A 161 7.58 -9.39 -8.77
N ASN A 162 7.60 -10.56 -9.41
CA ASN A 162 6.49 -11.05 -10.22
C ASN A 162 5.21 -11.20 -9.40
N ILE A 163 5.28 -11.74 -8.18
CA ILE A 163 4.11 -11.85 -7.28
C ILE A 163 3.56 -10.47 -6.94
N LEU A 164 4.43 -9.50 -6.63
CA LEU A 164 4.01 -8.15 -6.26
C LEU A 164 3.44 -7.36 -7.45
N CYS A 165 3.99 -7.56 -8.64
CA CYS A 165 3.46 -6.95 -9.85
C CYS A 165 2.11 -7.56 -10.25
N ASP A 166 1.93 -8.87 -10.09
CA ASP A 166 0.63 -9.53 -10.30
C ASP A 166 -0.40 -9.03 -9.27
N PHE A 167 0.03 -8.78 -8.02
CA PHE A 167 -0.80 -8.10 -7.03
C PHE A 167 -1.19 -6.69 -7.49
N ILE A 168 -0.27 -5.87 -7.97
CA ILE A 168 -0.58 -4.52 -8.45
C ILE A 168 -1.57 -4.55 -9.61
N ALA A 169 -1.45 -5.52 -10.52
CA ALA A 169 -2.33 -5.65 -11.66
C ALA A 169 -3.75 -6.09 -11.30
N ASN A 170 -3.90 -6.94 -10.27
CA ASN A 170 -5.18 -7.58 -9.94
C ASN A 170 -5.79 -7.13 -8.60
N GLU A 171 -5.06 -6.34 -7.82
CA GLU A 171 -5.40 -5.88 -6.46
C GLU A 171 -5.80 -6.99 -5.47
N ASN A 172 -5.39 -8.24 -5.72
CA ASN A 172 -5.75 -9.39 -4.88
C ASN A 172 -4.60 -9.74 -3.91
N SER A 173 -4.71 -9.25 -2.68
CA SER A 173 -3.69 -9.48 -1.64
C SER A 173 -3.64 -10.95 -1.21
N GLU A 174 -4.78 -11.62 -1.05
CA GLU A 174 -4.87 -13.04 -0.65
C GLU A 174 -4.09 -13.95 -1.60
N PHE A 175 -4.27 -13.74 -2.91
CA PHE A 175 -3.55 -14.50 -3.93
C PHE A 175 -2.03 -14.24 -3.89
N ALA A 176 -1.63 -12.99 -3.65
CA ALA A 176 -0.22 -12.65 -3.49
C ALA A 176 0.40 -13.35 -2.29
N ILE A 177 -0.31 -13.38 -1.16
CA ILE A 177 0.12 -14.02 0.09
C ILE A 177 0.21 -15.53 -0.08
N GLU A 178 -0.75 -16.16 -0.76
CA GLU A 178 -0.69 -17.58 -1.06
C GLU A 178 0.59 -17.93 -1.85
N ARG A 179 0.91 -17.13 -2.88
CA ARG A 179 2.13 -17.33 -3.67
C ARG A 179 3.41 -17.06 -2.87
N LEU A 180 3.40 -16.06 -2.00
CA LEU A 180 4.52 -15.80 -1.08
C LEU A 180 4.73 -16.95 -0.10
N ASN A 181 3.67 -17.57 0.42
CA ASN A 181 3.76 -18.75 1.28
C ASN A 181 4.38 -19.96 0.54
N ARG A 182 3.97 -20.19 -0.70
CA ARG A 182 4.55 -21.23 -1.56
C ARG A 182 6.03 -20.97 -1.83
N LEU A 183 6.40 -19.72 -2.13
CA LEU A 183 7.79 -19.30 -2.30
C LEU A 183 8.60 -19.52 -1.02
N SER A 184 8.07 -19.10 0.14
CA SER A 184 8.70 -19.28 1.46
C SER A 184 9.04 -20.73 1.76
N SER A 185 8.17 -21.66 1.35
CA SER A 185 8.38 -23.10 1.55
C SER A 185 9.43 -23.70 0.59
N ALA A 186 9.69 -23.03 -0.54
CA ALA A 186 10.58 -23.51 -1.60
C ALA A 186 11.99 -22.89 -1.55
N VAL A 187 12.22 -21.82 -0.79
CA VAL A 187 13.53 -21.18 -0.70
C VAL A 187 14.52 -22.02 0.12
N SER A 188 15.78 -22.05 -0.35
CA SER A 188 16.86 -22.77 0.35
C SER A 188 17.12 -22.17 1.75
N PRO A 189 17.50 -22.97 2.76
CA PRO A 189 17.97 -22.48 4.06
C PRO A 189 19.12 -21.47 3.97
N ASP A 190 19.93 -21.55 2.91
CA ASP A 190 21.06 -20.64 2.65
C ASP A 190 20.60 -19.28 2.09
N THR A 191 19.30 -19.07 1.91
CA THR A 191 18.75 -17.81 1.41
C THR A 191 19.03 -16.69 2.42
N PRO A 192 19.61 -15.56 1.98
CA PRO A 192 19.95 -14.45 2.83
C PRO A 192 18.76 -13.98 3.67
N ARG A 193 19.03 -13.72 4.95
CA ARG A 193 18.02 -13.28 5.92
C ARG A 193 17.24 -12.04 5.48
N ILE A 194 17.86 -11.17 4.68
CA ILE A 194 17.16 -9.99 4.13
C ILE A 194 16.00 -10.38 3.22
N ILE A 195 16.15 -11.43 2.39
CA ILE A 195 15.13 -11.93 1.47
C ILE A 195 14.03 -12.68 2.24
N THR A 196 14.41 -13.60 3.14
CA THR A 196 13.43 -14.36 3.92
C THR A 196 12.62 -13.44 4.84
N LYS A 197 13.25 -12.43 5.46
CA LYS A 197 12.57 -11.40 6.25
C LYS A 197 11.58 -10.57 5.42
N THR A 198 11.90 -10.26 4.16
CA THR A 198 10.96 -9.60 3.24
C THR A 198 9.72 -10.47 3.02
N ILE A 199 9.89 -11.76 2.69
CA ILE A 199 8.78 -12.70 2.50
C ILE A 199 7.93 -12.80 3.78
N ASP A 200 8.57 -13.03 4.93
CA ASP A 200 7.89 -13.18 6.22
C ASP A 200 7.02 -11.98 6.58
N LYS A 201 7.52 -10.76 6.36
CA LYS A 201 6.77 -9.54 6.68
C LYS A 201 5.59 -9.32 5.75
N LEU A 202 5.72 -9.70 4.47
CA LEU A 202 4.61 -9.62 3.52
C LEU A 202 3.53 -10.64 3.86
N ILE A 203 3.91 -11.85 4.26
CA ILE A 203 2.95 -12.87 4.72
C ILE A 203 2.25 -12.44 6.01
N LYS A 204 3.00 -11.97 7.02
CA LYS A 204 2.47 -11.53 8.32
C LYS A 204 1.62 -10.25 8.25
N PHE A 205 1.58 -9.59 7.10
CA PHE A 205 0.71 -8.46 6.90
C PHE A 205 -0.76 -8.87 6.91
N HIS A 206 -1.11 -10.12 6.59
CA HIS A 206 -2.47 -10.64 6.60
C HIS A 206 -2.78 -11.42 7.88
#